data_AF-A0A9P5NJ63-F1
#
_entry.id   AF-A0A9P5NJ63-F1
#
_cell.length_a   1.000
_cell.length_b   1.000
_cell.length_c   1.000
_cell.angle_alpha   90.00
_cell.angle_beta   90.00
_cell.angle_gamma   90.00
#
_symmetry.space_group_name_H-M   'P 1'
#
loop_
_entity.id
_entity.type
_entity.pdbx_description
1 polymer ?
#
loop_
_entity_poly.entity_id
_entity_poly.type
_entity_poly.pdbx_seq_one_letter_code
_entity_poly.pdbx_strand_id
1 'polypeptide(L)'
;MQCTFLLRLLTELLPKSTMSISVIDQGHSPRLGSSLTRLAAPSSPSSSRSSRPKIYLHSLKRVKTDKKTICQWEGCGAVIDSSRTGLSVHLTKVHGLDLSRNDLKCLWGSCDSTDCFFGDSMSKHIRRDHLELETVICTLCGQATSAFPIHVREYHREARVIG
;
A
#
# COMPACT_ATOMS: atom_id res chain seq x y z
N MET A 1 0.46 -4.45 27.76
CA MET A 1 -0.88 -4.51 27.14
C MET A 1 -0.67 -4.48 25.62
N GLN A 2 -0.58 -5.67 25.02
CA GLN A 2 -0.36 -5.88 23.57
C GLN A 2 -1.73 -5.92 22.88
N CYS A 3 -1.93 -5.12 21.83
CA CYS A 3 -3.11 -5.24 20.97
C CYS A 3 -2.74 -5.96 19.68
N THR A 4 -2.87 -7.29 19.71
CA THR A 4 -3.14 -8.14 18.55
C THR A 4 -4.66 -8.14 18.25
N PHE A 5 -5.03 -8.75 17.12
CA PHE A 5 -6.40 -9.02 16.59
C PHE A 5 -6.94 -7.88 15.68
N LEU A 6 -7.39 -8.10 14.43
CA LEU A 6 -7.68 -9.34 13.70
C LEU A 6 -7.83 -9.08 12.20
N LEU A 7 -7.37 -10.06 11.41
CA LEU A 7 -7.81 -10.29 10.03
C LEU A 7 -9.35 -10.39 9.94
N ARG A 8 -9.93 -9.83 8.89
CA ARG A 8 -11.14 -10.39 8.26
C ARG A 8 -10.89 -10.66 6.78
N LEU A 9 -10.54 -11.92 6.55
CA LEU A 9 -10.66 -12.65 5.30
C LEU A 9 -12.15 -12.96 5.07
N LEU A 10 -12.71 -12.60 3.93
CA LEU A 10 -13.79 -13.35 3.26
C LEU A 10 -13.69 -13.11 1.74
N THR A 11 -12.71 -13.78 1.16
CA THR A 11 -12.80 -14.42 -0.16
C THR A 11 -13.92 -15.46 -0.12
N GLU A 12 -14.91 -15.37 -0.99
CA GLU A 12 -15.74 -16.49 -1.48
C GLU A 12 -16.61 -15.93 -2.62
N LEU A 13 -16.40 -16.36 -3.88
CA LEU A 13 -17.43 -16.55 -4.92
C LEU A 13 -16.73 -17.00 -6.24
N LEU A 14 -16.37 -18.28 -6.32
CA LEU A 14 -16.10 -18.99 -7.58
C LEU A 14 -16.58 -20.44 -7.47
N PRO A 15 -17.64 -20.86 -8.18
CA PRO A 15 -17.94 -22.28 -8.33
C PRO A 15 -17.27 -22.87 -9.59
N LYS A 16 -16.40 -23.85 -9.32
CA LYS A 16 -16.29 -25.19 -9.92
C LYS A 16 -16.65 -25.33 -11.42
N SER A 17 -15.67 -25.75 -12.21
CA SER A 17 -15.89 -26.67 -13.33
C SER A 17 -14.73 -27.63 -13.46
N THR A 18 -15.03 -28.88 -13.10
CA THR A 18 -14.22 -30.07 -13.29
C THR A 18 -14.48 -30.59 -14.70
N MET A 19 -13.45 -30.76 -15.52
CA MET A 19 -13.52 -31.69 -16.66
C MET A 19 -12.19 -32.43 -16.81
N SER A 20 -12.28 -33.74 -16.65
CA SER A 20 -11.27 -34.75 -16.88
C SER A 20 -11.23 -35.09 -18.38
N ILE A 21 -10.04 -35.15 -19.00
CA ILE A 21 -9.83 -35.92 -20.24
C ILE A 21 -8.45 -36.60 -20.18
N SER A 22 -8.46 -37.85 -20.63
CA SER A 22 -7.45 -38.90 -20.53
C SER A 22 -6.29 -38.81 -21.55
N VAL A 23 -5.12 -39.31 -21.11
CA VAL A 23 -4.16 -40.24 -21.76
C VAL A 23 -3.83 -40.04 -23.25
N ILE A 24 -2.53 -39.83 -23.56
CA ILE A 24 -1.80 -40.63 -24.58
C ILE A 24 -0.32 -40.81 -24.16
N ASP A 25 0.17 -42.01 -24.46
CA ASP A 25 1.43 -42.68 -24.17
C ASP A 25 2.55 -42.41 -25.21
N GLN A 26 3.76 -42.92 -24.91
CA GLN A 26 4.96 -43.13 -25.77
C GLN A 26 5.93 -41.94 -25.92
N GLY A 27 7.25 -42.06 -25.70
CA GLY A 27 8.11 -43.18 -25.37
C GLY A 27 9.60 -42.79 -25.46
N HIS A 28 10.48 -43.70 -25.01
CA HIS A 28 11.92 -43.84 -25.32
C HIS A 28 12.98 -43.07 -24.48
N SER A 29 13.65 -43.80 -23.58
CA SER A 29 15.09 -43.71 -23.24
C SER A 29 15.92 -44.54 -24.28
N PRO A 30 17.28 -44.64 -24.28
CA PRO A 30 18.28 -44.27 -23.25
C PRO A 30 19.67 -43.76 -23.77
N ARG A 31 20.63 -43.64 -22.82
CA ARG A 31 22.10 -43.86 -22.89
C ARG A 31 23.08 -42.67 -23.07
N LEU A 32 23.77 -42.40 -21.94
CA LEU A 32 25.23 -42.39 -21.68
C LEU A 32 26.21 -42.04 -22.82
N GLY A 33 27.04 -41.02 -22.56
CA GLY A 33 28.31 -40.77 -23.26
C GLY A 33 29.22 -39.83 -22.48
N SER A 34 30.30 -40.38 -21.93
CA SER A 34 31.37 -39.69 -21.20
C SER A 34 32.31 -38.93 -22.15
N SER A 35 32.80 -37.73 -21.78
CA SER A 35 34.25 -37.43 -21.80
C SER A 35 34.59 -36.00 -21.37
N LEU A 36 35.71 -35.93 -20.67
CA LEU A 36 36.42 -34.77 -20.13
C LEU A 36 37.05 -33.92 -21.23
N THR A 37 36.89 -32.60 -21.15
CA THR A 37 37.94 -31.66 -21.55
C THR A 37 37.89 -30.42 -20.67
N ARG A 38 38.92 -30.25 -19.83
CA ARG A 38 39.29 -28.97 -19.21
C ARG A 38 39.67 -27.99 -20.31
N LEU A 39 39.13 -26.78 -20.30
CA LEU A 39 39.77 -25.59 -20.86
C LEU A 39 39.23 -24.34 -20.15
N ALA A 40 40.19 -23.61 -19.55
CA ALA A 40 40.21 -22.20 -19.19
C ALA A 40 38.90 -21.52 -18.75
N ALA A 41 38.90 -21.12 -17.48
CA ALA A 41 38.02 -20.08 -16.95
C ALA A 41 38.13 -18.80 -17.79
N PRO A 42 37.02 -18.28 -18.34
CA PRO A 42 36.90 -16.86 -18.57
C PRO A 42 36.75 -16.21 -17.19
N SER A 43 37.72 -15.40 -16.82
CA SER A 43 37.61 -14.42 -15.75
C SER A 43 36.33 -13.62 -15.96
N SER A 44 35.28 -13.95 -15.19
CA SER A 44 34.02 -13.19 -15.17
C SER A 44 34.34 -11.72 -14.94
N PRO A 45 34.15 -10.83 -15.92
CA PRO A 45 34.15 -9.42 -15.64
C PRO A 45 32.80 -9.10 -15.01
N SER A 46 32.86 -8.19 -14.05
CA SER A 46 31.70 -7.49 -13.51
C SER A 46 30.94 -8.30 -12.46
N SER A 47 31.34 -8.08 -11.20
CA SER A 47 30.36 -7.78 -10.16
C SER A 47 29.25 -6.94 -10.78
N SER A 48 28.15 -7.59 -11.14
CA SER A 48 26.87 -6.93 -11.34
C SER A 48 26.64 -6.19 -10.03
N ARG A 49 26.91 -4.89 -10.01
CA ARG A 49 26.45 -4.02 -8.93
C ARG A 49 24.95 -4.23 -8.95
N SER A 50 24.46 -5.08 -8.05
CA SER A 50 23.05 -5.36 -7.86
C SER A 50 22.45 -4.02 -7.44
N SER A 51 22.03 -3.23 -8.42
CA SER A 51 21.41 -1.95 -8.16
C SER A 51 20.03 -2.29 -7.65
N ARG A 52 19.88 -2.21 -6.32
CA ARG A 52 18.61 -2.31 -5.62
C ARG A 52 17.53 -1.57 -6.41
N PRO A 53 16.38 -2.19 -6.71
CA PRO A 53 15.29 -1.52 -7.39
C PRO A 53 14.94 -0.21 -6.67
N LYS A 54 14.96 0.90 -7.43
CA LYS A 54 14.62 2.22 -6.92
C LYS A 54 13.14 2.48 -7.18
N ILE A 55 12.41 2.84 -6.13
CA ILE A 55 11.00 3.20 -6.23
C ILE A 55 10.85 4.66 -5.86
N TYR A 56 10.32 5.46 -6.77
CA TYR A 56 10.14 6.88 -6.56
C TYR A 56 8.75 7.17 -6.00
N LEU A 57 8.67 7.87 -4.86
CA LEU A 57 7.39 8.16 -4.20
C LEU A 57 6.39 8.90 -5.09
N HIS A 58 6.86 9.84 -5.92
CA HIS A 58 6.03 10.60 -6.84
C HIS A 58 5.43 9.77 -7.98
N SER A 59 5.98 8.58 -8.26
CA SER A 59 5.52 7.68 -9.34
C SER A 59 4.50 6.65 -8.85
N LEU A 60 4.18 6.64 -7.55
CA LEU A 60 3.27 5.65 -6.97
C LEU A 60 1.82 5.93 -7.36
N LYS A 61 1.10 4.86 -7.72
CA LYS A 61 -0.34 4.92 -7.97
C LYS A 61 -1.08 5.04 -6.63
N ARG A 62 -1.90 6.06 -6.48
CA ARG A 62 -2.80 6.23 -5.33
C ARG A 62 -4.10 5.45 -5.52
N VAL A 63 -4.69 5.00 -4.42
CA VAL A 63 -5.99 4.31 -4.42
C VAL A 63 -7.11 5.31 -4.74
N LYS A 64 -7.09 6.49 -4.10
CA LYS A 64 -8.02 7.59 -4.37
C LYS A 64 -7.28 8.87 -4.71
N THR A 65 -7.87 9.66 -5.61
CA THR A 65 -7.32 10.94 -6.09
C THR A 65 -8.36 12.04 -6.14
N ASP A 66 -9.49 11.87 -5.46
CA ASP A 66 -10.61 12.79 -5.51
C ASP A 66 -10.22 14.15 -4.93
N LYS A 67 -10.40 15.19 -5.74
CA LYS A 67 -10.10 16.58 -5.34
C LYS A 67 -11.18 17.18 -4.44
N LYS A 68 -12.38 16.59 -4.46
CA LYS A 68 -13.53 17.01 -3.65
C LYS A 68 -14.07 15.84 -2.87
N THR A 69 -14.66 16.13 -1.72
CA THR A 69 -15.33 15.15 -0.87
C THR A 69 -16.54 15.77 -0.19
N ILE A 70 -17.41 14.94 0.35
CA ILE A 70 -18.51 15.37 1.21
C ILE A 70 -18.01 15.40 2.65
N CYS A 71 -18.16 16.54 3.32
CA CYS A 71 -17.86 16.68 4.73
C CYS A 71 -18.82 15.82 5.54
N GLN A 72 -18.29 14.89 6.32
CA GLN A 72 -19.08 14.06 7.23
C GLN A 72 -18.88 14.45 8.70
N TRP A 73 -18.22 15.58 8.95
CA TRP A 73 -18.06 16.11 10.31
C TRP A 73 -19.44 16.41 10.90
N GLU A 74 -19.84 15.65 11.92
CA GLU A 74 -21.17 15.76 12.55
C GLU A 74 -22.34 15.78 11.54
N GLY A 75 -22.19 15.07 10.41
CA GLY A 75 -23.22 15.03 9.37
C GLY A 75 -23.35 16.28 8.49
N CYS A 76 -22.33 17.15 8.44
CA CYS A 76 -22.32 18.43 7.71
C CYS A 76 -22.88 18.38 6.27
N GLY A 77 -22.45 17.43 5.44
CA GLY A 77 -22.94 17.25 4.07
C GLY A 77 -22.39 18.24 3.02
N ALA A 78 -21.56 19.22 3.40
CA ALA A 78 -20.98 20.17 2.46
C ALA A 78 -19.98 19.52 1.50
N VAL A 79 -20.00 19.91 0.22
CA VAL A 79 -18.93 19.55 -0.74
C VAL A 79 -17.72 20.44 -0.48
N ILE A 80 -16.58 19.82 -0.16
CA ILE A 80 -15.35 20.52 0.22
C ILE A 80 -14.15 20.03 -0.58
N ASP A 81 -13.07 20.82 -0.55
CA ASP A 81 -11.79 20.45 -1.17
C ASP A 81 -11.04 19.44 -0.27
N SER A 82 -10.57 18.34 -0.87
CA SER A 82 -9.93 17.22 -0.18
C SER A 82 -8.44 17.44 0.14
N SER A 83 -7.86 18.59 -0.24
CA SER A 83 -6.50 18.95 0.13
C SER A 83 -6.38 19.22 1.63
N ARG A 84 -5.14 19.19 2.15
CA ARG A 84 -4.89 19.50 3.58
C ARG A 84 -5.39 20.90 3.93
N THR A 85 -5.10 21.88 3.07
CA THR A 85 -5.50 23.27 3.28
C THR A 85 -7.00 23.45 3.17
N GLY A 86 -7.64 22.82 2.17
CA GLY A 86 -9.09 22.86 1.98
C GLY A 86 -9.86 22.34 3.19
N LEU A 87 -9.46 21.16 3.68
CA LEU A 87 -10.01 20.58 4.90
C LEU A 87 -9.76 21.48 6.11
N SER A 88 -8.53 21.96 6.31
CA SER A 88 -8.21 22.82 7.45
C SER A 88 -9.06 24.09 7.48
N VAL A 89 -9.18 24.77 6.34
CA VAL A 89 -9.99 25.99 6.21
C VAL A 89 -11.46 25.71 6.49
N HIS A 90 -12.01 24.63 5.94
CA HIS A 90 -13.40 24.26 6.17
C HIS A 90 -13.68 23.95 7.64
N LEU A 91 -12.86 23.09 8.26
CA LEU A 91 -13.00 22.69 9.65
C LEU A 91 -12.93 23.90 10.60
N THR A 92 -11.98 24.81 10.38
CA THR A 92 -11.88 26.01 11.21
C THR A 92 -13.02 26.99 10.98
N LYS A 93 -13.42 27.26 9.72
CA LYS A 93 -14.44 28.28 9.42
C LYS A 93 -15.87 27.83 9.66
N VAL A 94 -16.18 26.57 9.42
CA VAL A 94 -17.55 26.03 9.48
C VAL A 94 -17.82 25.38 10.83
N HIS A 95 -16.84 24.64 11.36
CA HIS A 95 -16.98 23.90 12.62
C HIS A 95 -16.23 24.54 13.80
N GLY A 96 -15.58 25.70 13.59
CA GLY A 96 -14.91 26.44 14.67
C GLY A 96 -13.72 25.70 15.28
N LEU A 97 -13.15 24.72 14.58
CA LEU A 97 -12.07 23.88 15.10
C LEU A 97 -10.73 24.64 15.15
N ASP A 98 -10.12 24.63 16.33
CA ASP A 98 -8.74 25.06 16.53
C ASP A 98 -7.76 23.90 16.27
N LEU A 99 -7.36 23.75 15.00
CA LEU A 99 -6.49 22.66 14.54
C LEU A 99 -5.04 22.74 15.04
N SER A 100 -4.68 23.77 15.82
CA SER A 100 -3.39 23.85 16.50
C SER A 100 -3.33 22.97 17.77
N ARG A 101 -4.50 22.58 18.28
CA ARG A 101 -4.64 21.73 19.45
C ARG A 101 -4.49 20.25 19.11
N ASN A 102 -3.83 19.52 20.00
CA ASN A 102 -3.59 18.08 19.86
C ASN A 102 -4.59 17.21 20.65
N ASP A 103 -5.59 17.82 21.30
CA ASP A 103 -6.59 17.12 22.13
C ASP A 103 -7.98 17.08 21.48
N LEU A 104 -8.09 17.42 20.20
CA LEU A 104 -9.35 17.44 19.49
C LEU A 104 -9.85 16.02 19.21
N LYS A 105 -11.12 15.72 19.50
CA LYS A 105 -11.73 14.47 19.04
C LYS A 105 -12.13 14.57 17.57
N CYS A 106 -11.90 13.51 16.80
CA CYS A 106 -12.42 13.44 15.43
C CYS A 106 -13.92 13.10 15.45
N LEU A 107 -14.75 13.92 14.79
CA LEU A 107 -16.20 13.71 14.66
C LEU A 107 -16.60 13.45 13.21
N TRP A 108 -15.67 12.96 12.39
CA TRP A 108 -15.95 12.60 11.02
C TRP A 108 -16.72 11.28 10.96
N GLY A 109 -17.97 11.32 10.49
CA GLY A 109 -18.84 10.15 10.46
C GLY A 109 -19.02 9.56 11.86
N SER A 110 -18.66 8.28 12.03
CA SER A 110 -18.70 7.57 13.31
C SER A 110 -17.30 7.34 13.91
N CYS A 111 -16.33 8.19 13.57
CA CYS A 111 -14.98 8.09 14.11
C CYS A 111 -14.97 8.33 15.63
N ASP A 112 -14.28 7.48 16.38
CA ASP A 112 -14.13 7.60 17.84
C ASP A 112 -12.66 7.70 18.26
N SER A 113 -11.77 8.07 17.33
CA SER A 113 -10.34 8.16 17.61
C SER A 113 -10.01 9.45 18.37
N THR A 114 -9.60 9.31 19.63
CA THR A 114 -9.00 10.36 20.46
C THR A 114 -7.47 10.40 20.35
N ASP A 115 -6.84 9.30 19.91
CA ASP A 115 -5.41 9.05 20.12
C ASP A 115 -4.54 9.26 18.88
N CYS A 116 -5.09 9.80 17.79
CA CYS A 116 -4.37 9.96 16.52
C CYS A 116 -3.51 11.24 16.42
N PHE A 117 -3.38 12.03 17.48
CA PHE A 117 -2.74 13.36 17.46
C PHE A 117 -1.27 13.40 17.88
N PHE A 118 -0.63 12.26 18.14
CA PHE A 118 0.82 12.25 18.39
C PHE A 118 1.59 12.53 17.08
N GLY A 119 1.64 13.81 16.69
CA GLY A 119 2.43 14.35 15.59
C GLY A 119 1.69 14.56 14.26
N ASP A 120 0.42 14.12 14.14
CA ASP A 120 -0.36 14.27 12.91
C ASP A 120 -1.49 15.29 13.05
N SER A 121 -1.57 16.23 12.09
CA SER A 121 -2.66 17.21 12.02
C SER A 121 -4.00 16.52 11.73
N MET A 122 -5.12 17.01 12.28
CA MET A 122 -6.48 16.51 11.99
C MET A 122 -6.75 16.30 10.49
N SER A 123 -6.36 17.26 9.63
CA SER A 123 -6.53 17.16 8.18
C SER A 123 -5.74 16.00 7.56
N LYS A 124 -4.60 15.61 8.15
CA LYS A 124 -3.83 14.45 7.71
C LYS A 124 -4.51 13.15 8.14
N HIS A 125 -5.00 13.08 9.37
CA HIS A 125 -5.82 11.98 9.87
C HIS A 125 -7.03 11.73 8.95
N ILE A 126 -7.84 12.77 8.68
CA ILE A 126 -9.03 12.63 7.82
C ILE A 126 -8.65 12.14 6.41
N ARG A 127 -7.61 12.73 5.80
CA ARG A 127 -7.19 12.34 4.45
C ARG A 127 -6.69 10.90 4.38
N ARG A 128 -6.04 10.41 5.43
CA ARG A 128 -5.53 9.04 5.48
C ARG A 128 -6.63 8.04 5.80
N ASP A 129 -7.40 8.30 6.85
CA ASP A 129 -8.24 7.29 7.51
C ASP A 129 -9.69 7.32 6.99
N HIS A 130 -10.19 8.48 6.55
CA HIS A 130 -11.57 8.61 6.06
C HIS A 130 -11.67 8.75 4.54
N LEU A 131 -10.64 9.34 3.92
CA LEU A 131 -10.63 9.58 2.46
C LEU A 131 -9.68 8.66 1.69
N GLU A 132 -8.79 7.94 2.38
CA GLU A 132 -7.77 7.03 1.81
C GLU A 132 -6.89 7.69 0.71
N LEU A 133 -6.69 9.00 0.78
CA LEU A 133 -5.94 9.79 -0.20
C LEU A 133 -4.43 9.64 -0.07
N GLU A 134 -3.96 9.10 1.06
CA GLU A 134 -2.57 8.79 1.33
C GLU A 134 -2.24 7.32 1.05
N THR A 135 -3.25 6.51 0.69
CA THR A 135 -3.06 5.09 0.39
C THR A 135 -2.54 4.92 -1.04
N VAL A 136 -1.42 4.23 -1.18
CA VAL A 136 -0.77 3.91 -2.45
C VAL A 136 -0.72 2.42 -2.69
N ILE A 137 -0.69 2.02 -3.95
CA ILE A 137 -0.54 0.64 -4.37
C ILE A 137 0.95 0.36 -4.54
N CYS A 138 1.45 -0.65 -3.84
CA CYS A 138 2.82 -1.10 -3.98
C CYS A 138 3.04 -1.73 -5.35
N THR A 139 4.01 -1.21 -6.11
CA THR A 139 4.33 -1.73 -7.45
C THR A 139 5.06 -3.08 -7.42
N LEU A 140 5.59 -3.50 -6.25
CA LEU A 140 6.28 -4.78 -6.10
C LEU A 140 5.33 -5.95 -5.78
N CYS A 141 4.26 -5.70 -5.00
CA CYS A 141 3.37 -6.76 -4.52
C CYS A 141 1.87 -6.48 -4.74
N GLY A 142 1.50 -5.31 -5.26
CA GLY A 142 0.11 -4.92 -5.50
C GLY A 142 -0.68 -4.53 -4.25
N GLN A 143 -0.10 -4.60 -3.04
CA GLN A 143 -0.80 -4.29 -1.80
C GLN A 143 -1.02 -2.78 -1.62
N ALA A 144 -2.20 -2.40 -1.12
CA ALA A 144 -2.51 -1.03 -0.77
C ALA A 144 -1.98 -0.70 0.64
N THR A 145 -1.32 0.45 0.79
CA THR A 145 -0.76 0.87 2.08
C THR A 145 -0.72 2.40 2.21
N SER A 146 -1.03 2.91 3.40
CA SER A 146 -0.88 4.32 3.77
C SER A 146 0.51 4.64 4.37
N ALA A 147 1.36 3.63 4.55
CA ALA A 147 2.69 3.73 5.16
C ALA A 147 3.78 3.14 4.25
N PHE A 148 3.78 3.55 2.98
CA PHE A 148 4.59 2.93 1.93
C PHE A 148 6.10 2.77 2.24
N PRO A 149 6.82 3.78 2.77
CA PRO A 149 8.24 3.61 3.08
C PRO A 149 8.52 2.53 4.14
N ILE A 150 7.59 2.36 5.09
CA ILE A 150 7.68 1.34 6.13
C ILE A 150 7.39 -0.04 5.52
N HIS A 151 6.30 -0.15 4.74
CA HIS A 151 5.95 -1.36 4.00
C HIS A 151 7.12 -1.88 3.13
N VAL A 152 7.75 -1.02 2.32
CA VAL A 152 8.88 -1.44 1.49
C VAL A 152 10.06 -1.91 2.34
N ARG A 153 10.38 -1.22 3.45
CA ARG A 153 11.47 -1.62 4.34
C ARG A 153 11.25 -2.99 4.98
N GLU A 154 10.02 -3.32 5.33
CA GLU A 154 9.68 -4.57 6.01
C GLU A 154 9.55 -5.76 5.06
N TYR A 155 8.85 -5.57 3.94
CA TYR A 155 8.46 -6.65 3.02
C TYR A 155 9.32 -6.73 1.75
N HIS A 156 10.09 -5.69 1.43
CA HIS A 156 10.89 -5.58 0.20
C HIS A 156 12.29 -5.00 0.50
N ARG A 157 13.04 -5.68 1.37
CA ARG A 157 14.36 -5.23 1.90
C ARG A 157 15.41 -4.97 0.82
N GLU A 158 15.24 -5.60 -0.33
CA GLU A 158 16.05 -5.44 -1.53
C GLU A 158 15.76 -4.15 -2.30
N ALA A 159 14.59 -3.53 -2.11
CA ALA A 159 14.20 -2.30 -2.77
C ALA A 159 14.55 -1.06 -1.94
N ARG A 160 14.72 0.08 -2.62
CA ARG A 160 15.01 1.37 -2.00
C ARG A 160 13.98 2.40 -2.45
N VAL A 161 13.30 3.02 -1.48
CA VAL A 161 12.42 4.16 -1.72
C VAL A 161 13.25 5.43 -1.89
N ILE A 162 12.94 6.21 -2.92
CA ILE A 162 13.51 7.50 -3.24
C ILE A 162 12.40 8.55 -3.09
N GLY A 163 12.66 9.56 -2.26
CA GLY A 163 11.76 10.69 -2.00
C GLY A 163 11.64 11.62 -3.19
#